data_AF-A0A1V3TYY3-F1
#
_entry.id   AF-A0A1V3TYY3-F1
#
_cell.length_a   1.000
_cell.length_b   1.000
_cell.length_c   1.000
_cell.angle_alpha   90.00
_cell.angle_beta   90.00
_cell.angle_gamma   90.00
#
_symmetry.space_group_name_H-M   'P 1'
#
loop_
_entity.id
_entity.type
_entity.pdbx_description
1 polymer ?
#
loop_
_entity_poly.entity_id
_entity_poly.type
_entity_poly.pdbx_seq_one_letter_code
_entity_poly.pdbx_strand_id
1 'polypeptide(L)'
;MKKFVAIICLLLVAACTQVDKPKKLISKDEMANIMVDMAIYDGALNINPQASMEGISKYILQKHKITGTIFMDSYNYYLSQKEMKSIIELAEKKLMKMDPKLDAYIKKKNRGAGTSK
;
A
#
# COMPACT_ATOMS: atom_id res chain seq x y z
N MET A 1 -7.00 -3.37 42.09
CA MET A 1 -6.63 -3.79 40.71
C MET A 1 -7.77 -3.63 39.70
N LYS A 2 -9.03 -3.96 40.03
CA LYS A 2 -10.20 -3.85 39.12
C LYS A 2 -10.48 -2.43 38.56
N LYS A 3 -10.17 -1.37 39.32
CA LYS A 3 -10.36 0.04 38.90
C LYS A 3 -9.34 0.50 37.84
N PHE A 4 -8.11 -0.02 37.87
CA PHE A 4 -7.09 0.28 36.87
C PHE A 4 -7.39 -0.39 35.52
N VAL A 5 -7.95 -1.60 35.57
CA VAL A 5 -8.41 -2.32 34.36
C VAL A 5 -9.52 -1.52 33.66
N ALA A 6 -10.46 -0.94 34.42
CA ALA A 6 -11.53 -0.12 33.85
C ALA A 6 -11.00 1.16 33.16
N ILE A 7 -10.01 1.83 33.76
CA ILE A 7 -9.38 3.03 33.18
C ILE A 7 -8.61 2.68 31.90
N ILE A 8 -7.88 1.55 31.90
CA ILE A 8 -7.18 1.05 30.71
C ILE A 8 -8.19 0.70 29.59
N CYS A 9 -9.31 0.05 29.90
CA CYS A 9 -10.35 -0.24 28.93
C CYS A 9 -10.97 1.04 28.34
N LEU A 10 -11.17 2.08 29.14
CA LEU A 10 -11.70 3.36 28.65
C LEU A 10 -10.74 4.07 27.68
N LEU A 11 -9.43 4.03 27.97
CA LEU A 11 -8.39 4.60 27.11
C LEU A 11 -8.27 3.89 25.75
N LEU A 12 -8.52 2.58 25.71
CA LEU A 12 -8.50 1.80 24.47
C LEU A 12 -9.64 2.18 23.51
N VAL A 13 -10.81 2.58 24.03
CA VAL A 13 -11.94 3.02 23.20
C VAL A 13 -11.71 4.43 22.64
N ALA A 14 -11.00 5.29 23.39
CA ALA A 14 -10.67 6.64 22.96
C ALA A 14 -9.57 6.71 21.88
N ALA A 15 -8.85 5.62 21.61
CA ALA A 15 -7.78 5.57 20.61
C ALA A 15 -8.30 5.51 19.15
N CYS A 16 -9.61 5.35 18.94
CA CYS A 16 -10.21 5.49 17.62
C CYS A 16 -10.22 6.96 17.18
N THR A 17 -9.15 7.37 16.52
CA THR A 17 -9.09 8.66 15.83
C THR A 17 -9.82 8.55 14.49
N GLN A 18 -10.81 9.42 14.29
CA GLN A 18 -11.44 9.59 12.99
C GLN A 18 -10.48 10.40 12.10
N VAL A 19 -10.09 9.84 10.95
CA VAL A 19 -9.23 10.54 10.00
C VAL A 19 -10.11 11.37 9.07
N ASP A 20 -9.97 12.70 9.14
CA ASP A 20 -10.68 13.60 8.25
C ASP A 20 -10.23 13.46 6.80
N LYS A 21 -11.14 13.76 5.87
CA LYS A 21 -10.82 13.76 4.44
C LYS A 21 -9.79 14.86 4.14
N PRO A 22 -8.62 14.53 3.57
CA PRO A 22 -7.61 15.53 3.29
C PRO A 22 -8.04 16.48 2.17
N LYS A 23 -7.54 17.72 2.21
CA LYS A 23 -7.84 18.76 1.21
C LYS A 23 -7.48 18.33 -0.22
N LYS A 24 -6.38 17.58 -0.35
CA LYS A 24 -5.92 16.98 -1.60
C LYS A 24 -5.90 15.48 -1.42
N LEU A 25 -7.00 14.82 -1.78
CA LEU A 25 -7.12 13.38 -1.76
C LEU A 25 -6.71 12.81 -3.13
N ILE A 26 -5.69 11.97 -3.15
CA ILE A 26 -5.28 11.20 -4.34
C ILE A 26 -6.43 10.28 -4.71
N SER A 27 -6.81 10.18 -5.99
CA SER A 27 -7.87 9.26 -6.41
C SER A 27 -7.50 7.79 -6.17
N LYS A 28 -8.48 6.90 -6.01
CA LYS A 28 -8.20 5.46 -5.86
C LYS A 28 -7.39 4.87 -7.02
N ASP A 29 -7.67 5.31 -8.24
CA ASP A 29 -6.96 4.87 -9.44
C ASP A 29 -5.51 5.34 -9.46
N GLU A 30 -5.27 6.61 -9.12
CA GLU A 30 -3.94 7.19 -9.01
C GLU A 30 -3.13 6.56 -7.89
N MET A 31 -3.74 6.32 -6.72
CA MET A 31 -3.12 5.57 -5.63
C MET A 31 -2.74 4.15 -6.07
N ALA A 32 -3.61 3.47 -6.82
CA ALA A 32 -3.29 2.17 -7.39
C ALA A 32 -2.11 2.23 -8.38
N ASN A 33 -2.02 3.27 -9.22
CA ASN A 33 -0.88 3.46 -10.13
C ASN A 33 0.43 3.70 -9.36
N ILE A 34 0.38 4.46 -8.27
CA ILE A 34 1.53 4.67 -7.38
C ILE A 34 1.98 3.34 -6.76
N MET A 35 1.04 2.53 -6.26
CA MET A 35 1.34 1.21 -5.67
C MET A 35 1.96 0.24 -6.69
N VAL A 36 1.52 0.29 -7.95
CA VAL A 36 2.15 -0.48 -9.04
C VAL A 36 3.59 -0.06 -9.25
N ASP A 37 3.86 1.23 -9.35
CA ASP A 37 5.24 1.73 -9.51
C ASP A 37 6.10 1.34 -8.31
N MET A 38 5.58 1.48 -7.08
CA MET A 38 6.30 1.04 -5.87
C MET A 38 6.64 -0.44 -5.92
N ALA A 39 5.70 -1.32 -6.30
CA ALA A 39 5.94 -2.76 -6.40
C ALA A 39 6.98 -3.13 -7.47
N ILE A 40 6.99 -2.43 -8.61
CA ILE A 40 7.99 -2.65 -9.67
C ILE A 40 9.39 -2.27 -9.17
N TYR A 41 9.52 -1.11 -8.52
CA TYR A 41 10.81 -0.66 -8.01
C TYR A 41 11.27 -1.45 -6.78
N ASP A 42 10.35 -1.94 -5.95
CA ASP A 42 10.68 -2.84 -4.85
C ASP A 42 11.37 -4.12 -5.37
N GLY A 43 10.86 -4.66 -6.48
CA GLY A 43 11.52 -5.75 -7.20
C GLY A 43 12.94 -5.41 -7.66
N ALA A 44 13.19 -4.18 -8.12
CA ALA A 44 14.49 -3.73 -8.61
C ALA A 44 15.55 -3.61 -7.51
N LEU A 45 15.16 -3.42 -6.25
CA LEU A 45 16.08 -3.39 -5.10
C LEU A 45 16.77 -4.72 -4.86
N ASN A 46 16.10 -5.82 -5.21
CA ASN A 46 16.72 -7.15 -5.17
C ASN A 46 17.87 -7.30 -6.18
N ILE A 47 17.88 -6.45 -7.22
CA ILE A 47 18.91 -6.44 -8.27
C ILE A 47 20.03 -5.46 -7.90
N ASN A 48 19.68 -4.30 -7.35
CA ASN A 48 20.65 -3.31 -6.87
C ASN A 48 20.37 -2.90 -5.41
N PRO A 49 20.96 -3.61 -4.44
CA PRO A 49 20.79 -3.31 -3.02
C PRO A 49 21.34 -1.93 -2.60
N GLN A 50 22.19 -1.31 -3.43
CA GLN A 50 22.74 0.02 -3.17
C GLN A 50 21.77 1.14 -3.57
N ALA A 51 20.65 0.80 -4.23
CA ALA A 51 19.63 1.78 -4.55
C ALA A 51 18.95 2.27 -3.26
N SER A 52 18.85 3.59 -3.12
CA SER A 52 18.21 4.23 -1.97
C SER A 52 16.69 4.12 -2.06
N MET A 53 16.05 3.57 -1.02
CA MET A 53 14.59 3.58 -0.86
C MET A 53 14.02 5.00 -0.95
N GLU A 54 14.75 5.94 -0.34
CA GLU A 54 14.36 7.34 -0.31
C GLU A 54 14.42 7.96 -1.71
N GLY A 55 15.47 7.65 -2.48
CA GLY A 55 15.60 8.08 -3.87
C GLY A 55 14.47 7.53 -4.75
N ILE A 56 14.14 6.24 -4.60
CA ILE A 56 13.07 5.59 -5.35
C ILE A 56 11.70 6.17 -5.00
N SER A 57 11.38 6.25 -3.71
CA SER A 57 10.10 6.82 -3.25
C SER A 57 9.94 8.27 -3.70
N LYS A 58 11.00 9.09 -3.58
CA LYS A 58 10.99 10.47 -4.10
C LYS A 58 10.74 10.52 -5.61
N TYR A 59 11.42 9.67 -6.38
CA TYR A 59 11.22 9.60 -7.83
C TYR A 59 9.79 9.22 -8.21
N ILE A 60 9.21 8.21 -7.55
CA ILE A 60 7.83 7.77 -7.80
C ILE A 60 6.85 8.91 -7.49
N LEU A 61 6.98 9.56 -6.32
CA LEU A 61 6.10 10.67 -5.95
C LEU A 61 6.21 11.84 -6.94
N GLN A 62 7.41 12.16 -7.40
CA GLN A 62 7.63 13.18 -8.44
C GLN A 62 7.00 12.80 -9.78
N LYS A 63 7.12 11.54 -10.21
CA LYS A 63 6.48 11.01 -11.42
C LYS A 63 4.96 11.20 -11.40
N HIS A 64 4.33 11.00 -10.24
CA HIS A 64 2.90 11.20 -10.02
C HIS A 64 2.52 12.65 -9.64
N LYS A 65 3.48 13.58 -9.60
CA LYS A 65 3.27 15.01 -9.28
C LYS A 65 2.62 15.24 -7.89
N ILE A 66 2.96 14.40 -6.93
CA ILE A 66 2.46 14.48 -5.55
C ILE A 66 3.62 14.65 -4.55
N THR A 67 3.31 15.16 -3.37
CA THR A 67 4.26 15.23 -2.25
C THR A 67 4.07 14.03 -1.33
N GLY A 68 5.09 13.73 -0.51
CA GLY A 68 4.99 12.69 0.51
C GLY A 68 3.83 12.93 1.49
N THR A 69 3.57 14.17 1.86
CA THR A 69 2.43 14.54 2.72
C THR A 69 1.10 14.20 2.06
N ILE A 70 0.89 14.57 0.79
CA ILE A 70 -0.35 14.27 0.05
C ILE A 70 -0.57 12.76 -0.05
N PHE A 71 0.52 11.99 -0.27
CA PHE A 71 0.48 10.54 -0.26
C PHE A 71 0.06 9.96 1.09
N MET A 72 0.75 10.35 2.17
CA MET A 72 0.50 9.80 3.50
C MET A 72 -0.88 10.17 4.03
N ASP A 73 -1.35 11.39 3.79
CA ASP A 73 -2.69 11.83 4.17
C ASP A 73 -3.76 11.00 3.45
N SER A 74 -3.60 10.79 2.14
CA SER A 74 -4.53 9.97 1.34
C SER A 74 -4.48 8.50 1.76
N TYR A 75 -3.28 7.97 2.02
CA TYR A 75 -3.07 6.60 2.46
C TYR A 75 -3.77 6.34 3.81
N ASN A 76 -3.55 7.21 4.81
CA ASN A 76 -4.19 7.12 6.12
C ASN A 76 -5.71 7.26 6.03
N TYR A 77 -6.20 8.16 5.17
CA TYR A 77 -7.63 8.27 4.89
C TYR A 77 -8.20 6.95 4.37
N TYR A 78 -7.60 6.35 3.34
CA TYR A 78 -8.09 5.09 2.78
C TYR A 78 -7.97 3.89 3.72
N LEU A 79 -6.99 3.88 4.65
CA LEU A 79 -6.95 2.90 5.74
C LEU A 79 -8.13 3.08 6.68
N SER A 80 -8.43 4.31 7.12
CA SER A 80 -9.56 4.60 8.01
C SER A 80 -10.91 4.21 7.40
N GLN A 81 -11.05 4.40 6.08
CA GLN A 81 -12.27 4.06 5.34
C GLN A 81 -12.35 2.56 4.97
N LYS A 82 -11.33 1.76 5.31
CA LYS A 82 -11.20 0.34 4.92
C LYS A 82 -11.22 0.13 3.39
N GLU A 83 -10.84 1.13 2.62
CA GLU A 83 -10.84 1.10 1.15
C GLU A 83 -9.51 0.64 0.56
N MET A 84 -8.43 0.65 1.37
CA MET A 84 -7.08 0.28 0.92
C MET A 84 -7.03 -1.10 0.24
N LYS A 85 -7.80 -2.08 0.74
CA LYS A 85 -7.89 -3.41 0.12
C LYS A 85 -8.32 -3.34 -1.34
N SER A 86 -9.36 -2.54 -1.64
CA SER A 86 -9.85 -2.38 -3.02
C SER A 86 -8.85 -1.66 -3.93
N ILE A 87 -8.05 -0.75 -3.37
CA ILE A 87 -6.99 -0.04 -4.09
C ILE A 87 -5.85 -1.01 -4.44
N ILE A 88 -5.47 -1.89 -3.51
CA ILE A 88 -4.47 -2.94 -3.75
C ILE A 88 -4.95 -3.91 -4.82
N GLU A 89 -6.20 -4.38 -4.75
CA GLU A 89 -6.79 -5.24 -5.79
C GLU A 89 -6.82 -4.56 -7.17
N LEU A 90 -7.04 -3.24 -7.21
CA LEU A 90 -6.96 -2.46 -8.44
C LEU A 90 -5.52 -2.37 -8.96
N ALA A 91 -4.55 -2.17 -8.08
CA ALA A 91 -3.14 -2.16 -8.42
C ALA A 91 -2.69 -3.50 -9.00
N GLU A 92 -3.06 -4.62 -8.38
CA GLU A 92 -2.80 -5.97 -8.89
C GLU A 92 -3.37 -6.17 -10.30
N LYS A 93 -4.64 -5.78 -10.52
CA LYS A 93 -5.28 -5.86 -11.84
C LYS A 93 -4.54 -5.00 -12.88
N LYS A 94 -4.07 -3.81 -12.51
CA LYS A 94 -3.28 -2.95 -13.40
C LYS A 94 -1.93 -3.59 -13.73
N LEU A 95 -1.23 -4.13 -12.74
CA LEU A 95 0.05 -4.80 -12.91
C LEU A 95 -0.08 -6.04 -13.82
N MET A 96 -1.11 -6.87 -13.64
CA MET A 96 -1.38 -8.02 -14.50
C MET A 96 -1.66 -7.64 -15.96
N LYS A 97 -2.24 -6.46 -16.20
CA LYS A 97 -2.46 -5.95 -17.57
C LYS A 97 -1.17 -5.45 -18.24
N MET A 98 -0.14 -5.10 -17.48
CA MET A 98 1.14 -4.63 -18.04
C MET A 98 1.94 -5.77 -18.68
N ASP A 99 1.90 -6.98 -18.12
CA ASP A 99 2.49 -8.17 -18.74
C ASP A 99 1.54 -9.38 -18.61
N PRO A 100 0.86 -9.78 -19.70
CA PRO A 100 -0.01 -10.95 -19.71
C PRO A 100 0.69 -12.26 -19.31
N LYS A 101 2.03 -12.35 -19.45
CA LYS A 101 2.80 -13.53 -19.01
C LYS A 101 2.89 -13.63 -17.48
N LEU A 102 2.66 -12.52 -16.77
CA LEU A 102 2.68 -12.47 -15.32
C LEU A 102 1.59 -13.36 -14.70
N ASP A 103 0.39 -13.37 -15.28
CA ASP A 103 -0.71 -14.22 -14.78
C ASP A 103 -0.35 -15.71 -14.88
N ALA A 104 0.18 -16.12 -16.04
CA ALA A 104 0.66 -17.49 -16.25
C ALA A 104 1.81 -17.86 -15.30
N TYR A 105 2.74 -16.93 -15.04
CA TYR A 105 3.85 -17.11 -14.10
C TYR A 105 3.36 -17.27 -12.65
N ILE A 106 2.49 -16.37 -12.17
CA ILE A 106 1.94 -16.41 -10.82
C ILE A 106 1.15 -17.71 -10.61
N LYS A 107 0.32 -18.10 -11.57
CA LYS A 107 -0.46 -19.35 -11.51
C LYS A 107 0.45 -20.59 -11.46
N LYS A 108 1.57 -20.60 -12.20
CA LYS A 108 2.57 -21.67 -12.14
C LYS A 108 3.28 -21.71 -10.78
N LYS A 109 3.72 -20.56 -10.27
CA LYS A 109 4.39 -20.45 -8.95
C LYS A 109 3.49 -20.93 -7.81
N ASN A 110 2.22 -20.50 -7.79
CA ASN A 110 1.27 -20.88 -6.76
C ASN A 110 0.92 -22.39 -6.79
N ARG A 111 0.94 -23.03 -7.97
CA ARG A 111 0.76 -24.48 -8.10
C ARG A 111 1.98 -25.27 -7.61
N GLY A 112 3.20 -24.78 -7.85
CA GLY A 112 4.44 -25.43 -7.39
C GLY A 112 4.70 -25.31 -5.88
N ALA A 113 4.15 -24.29 -5.22
CA ALA A 113 4.25 -24.13 -3.77
C ALA A 113 3.38 -25.12 -2.96
N GLY A 114 2.41 -25.78 -3.61
CA GLY A 114 1.52 -26.76 -2.98
C GLY A 114 2.05 -28.20 -2.94
N THR A 115 3.19 -28.49 -3.58
CA THR A 115 3.75 -29.86 -3.70
C THR A 115 4.99 -30.10 -2.83
N SER A 116 5.33 -29.16 -1.95
CA SER A 116 6.34 -29.38 -0.88
C SER A 116 5.62 -29.53 0.46
N LYS A 117 5.01 -30.68 0.68
CA LYS A 117 4.68 -31.21 2.01
C LYS A 117 4.97 -32.69 2.02
#